data_AF-X0BL76-F1
#
_entry.id   AF-X0BL76-F1
#
_cell.length_a   1.000
_cell.length_b   1.000
_cell.length_c   1.000
_cell.angle_alpha   90.00
_cell.angle_beta   90.00
_cell.angle_gamma   90.00
#
_symmetry.space_group_name_H-M   'P 1'
#
loop_
_entity.id
_entity.type
_entity.pdbx_description
1 polymer ?
#
loop_
_entity_poly.entity_id
_entity_poly.type
_entity_poly.pdbx_seq_one_letter_code
_entity_poly.pdbx_strand_id
1 'polypeptide(L)'
;MPNDETENNRLDLQHNLFLLTFDNKLGLSPPNLPELKTGRVLDLDLDSVPPNIKFEIDDIDEDWTYSQPFDYIHSRMMNVSVKNWSEYIRKVFENLTPGGYAEFQDVDVLMQSDDNTLTEDHALRKWGVLLAQAAQEHGTRFIETDRLSHLMAEVGFVEVKETPFKWPTNRWLKERKYKELGEWSNLNTSDLLDGLSMALFTRCLGWTPEEVRVFLIDVRRDLNNPKVHAYWSMYYSPNRSLSQCTDTLLVVQFTGGSLTFRDWMGRYLQ
;
A
#
# COMPACT_ATOMS: atom_id res chain seq x y z
N MET A 1 -4.05 9.73 11.63
CA MET A 1 -2.89 9.65 12.56
C MET A 1 -2.73 11.01 13.27
N PRO A 2 -2.00 11.14 14.39
CA PRO A 2 -1.63 12.45 14.92
C PRO A 2 -0.64 13.15 13.97
N ASN A 3 -0.77 14.46 13.76
CA ASN A 3 0.24 15.26 13.03
C ASN A 3 1.23 15.82 14.06
N ASP A 4 2.24 15.02 14.40
CA ASP A 4 3.31 15.37 15.33
C ASP A 4 4.68 14.93 14.78
N GLU A 5 5.76 15.43 15.40
CA GLU A 5 7.13 15.17 14.95
C GLU A 5 7.49 13.67 14.91
N THR A 6 6.87 12.84 15.76
CA THR A 6 7.15 11.39 15.77
C THR A 6 6.53 10.72 14.56
N GLU A 7 5.28 11.06 14.25
CA GLU A 7 4.59 10.54 13.06
C GLU A 7 5.25 11.05 11.76
N ASN A 8 5.63 12.32 11.69
CA ASN A 8 6.26 12.89 10.49
C ASN A 8 7.63 12.23 10.23
N ASN A 9 8.44 11.99 11.27
CA ASN A 9 9.66 11.19 11.15
C ASN A 9 9.36 9.76 10.66
N ARG A 10 8.28 9.13 11.15
CA ARG A 10 7.86 7.78 10.70
C ARG A 10 7.45 7.78 9.22
N LEU A 11 6.79 8.84 8.73
CA LEU A 11 6.45 9.01 7.32
C LEU A 11 7.72 9.18 6.45
N ASP A 12 8.73 9.91 6.91
CA ASP A 12 10.05 9.98 6.24
C ASP A 12 10.74 8.60 6.17
N LEU A 13 10.71 7.81 7.26
CA LEU A 13 11.21 6.42 7.25
C LEU A 13 10.48 5.56 6.21
N GLN A 14 9.16 5.73 6.12
CA GLN A 14 8.29 5.01 5.20
C GLN A 14 8.53 5.41 3.73
N HIS A 15 8.69 6.71 3.44
CA HIS A 15 9.06 7.20 2.12
C HIS A 15 10.39 6.58 1.65
N ASN A 16 11.40 6.54 2.52
CA ASN A 16 12.67 5.90 2.20
C ASN A 16 12.54 4.38 1.98
N LEU A 17 11.65 3.69 2.71
CA LEU A 17 11.36 2.27 2.50
C LEU A 17 10.78 2.01 1.10
N PHE A 18 9.91 2.89 0.58
CA PHE A 18 9.43 2.84 -0.80
C PHE A 18 10.53 3.13 -1.82
N LEU A 19 11.36 4.16 -1.62
CA LEU A 19 12.51 4.43 -2.50
C LEU A 19 13.46 3.24 -2.59
N LEU A 20 13.81 2.62 -1.46
CA LEU A 20 14.63 1.40 -1.44
C LEU A 20 13.95 0.23 -2.16
N THR A 21 12.63 0.13 -2.10
CA THR A 21 11.86 -0.93 -2.78
C THR A 21 11.94 -0.75 -4.30
N PHE A 22 11.65 0.45 -4.80
CA PHE A 22 11.54 0.77 -6.22
C PHE A 22 12.83 1.29 -6.88
N ASP A 23 13.99 1.07 -6.23
CA ASP A 23 15.32 1.46 -6.72
C ASP A 23 15.44 2.97 -7.02
N ASN A 24 15.01 3.77 -6.04
CA ASN A 24 14.94 5.25 -6.02
C ASN A 24 13.94 5.88 -6.99
N LYS A 25 12.89 5.15 -7.37
CA LYS A 25 11.72 5.71 -8.09
C LYS A 25 10.60 6.03 -7.10
N LEU A 26 9.82 7.08 -7.37
CA LEU A 26 8.65 7.47 -6.56
C LEU A 26 7.47 6.51 -6.76
N GLY A 27 7.32 6.00 -7.98
CA GLY A 27 6.35 4.98 -8.36
C GLY A 27 6.78 4.23 -9.62
N LEU A 28 5.93 3.30 -10.04
CA LEU A 28 6.19 2.36 -11.12
C LEU A 28 5.36 2.66 -12.37
N SER A 29 4.25 3.39 -12.27
CA SER A 29 3.44 3.80 -13.43
C SER A 29 4.20 4.74 -14.38
N PRO A 30 3.85 4.78 -15.69
CA PRO A 30 4.54 5.60 -16.69
C PRO A 30 4.71 7.09 -16.33
N PRO A 31 3.76 7.76 -15.64
CA PRO A 31 3.96 9.11 -15.10
C PRO A 31 5.22 9.36 -14.27
N ASN A 32 5.87 8.31 -13.76
CA ASN A 32 7.12 8.39 -13.00
C ASN A 32 8.39 8.23 -13.88
N LEU A 33 8.26 8.06 -15.20
CA LEU A 33 9.39 7.93 -16.12
C LEU A 33 9.94 9.31 -16.52
N PRO A 34 11.26 9.56 -16.45
CA PRO A 34 11.86 10.89 -16.70
C PRO A 34 11.56 11.52 -18.07
N GLU A 35 11.28 10.70 -19.07
CA GLU A 35 10.96 11.10 -20.44
C GLU A 35 9.49 11.52 -20.65
N LEU A 36 8.59 11.21 -19.70
CA LEU A 36 7.17 11.52 -19.80
C LEU A 36 6.80 12.81 -19.06
N LYS A 37 5.99 13.64 -19.72
CA LYS A 37 5.43 14.86 -19.13
C LYS A 37 4.05 14.57 -18.57
N THR A 38 4.00 14.29 -17.27
CA THR A 38 2.74 14.20 -16.50
C THR A 38 2.17 15.61 -16.29
N GLY A 39 0.86 15.76 -16.42
CA GLY A 39 0.14 17.02 -16.22
C GLY A 39 -0.24 17.25 -14.77
N ARG A 40 -1.53 17.17 -14.44
CA ARG A 40 -2.00 17.35 -13.05
C ARG A 40 -1.90 16.02 -12.29
N VAL A 41 -1.18 16.03 -11.18
CA VAL A 41 -1.03 14.89 -10.26
C VAL A 41 -1.84 15.13 -9.00
N LEU A 42 -2.56 14.12 -8.53
CA LEU A 42 -3.01 14.04 -7.13
C LEU A 42 -2.08 13.06 -6.42
N ASP A 43 -1.41 13.54 -5.38
CA ASP A 43 -0.69 12.70 -4.43
C ASP A 43 -1.45 12.76 -3.10
N LEU A 44 -1.70 11.61 -2.51
CA LEU A 44 -2.51 11.46 -1.30
C LEU A 44 -1.66 11.15 -0.05
N ASP A 45 -0.32 11.22 -0.14
CA ASP A 45 0.62 10.85 0.94
C ASP A 45 1.97 11.62 0.91
N LEU A 46 1.96 12.96 0.95
CA LEU A 46 3.21 13.77 1.02
C LEU A 46 3.13 15.04 1.87
N ASP A 47 4.16 15.23 2.72
CA ASP A 47 4.40 16.44 3.55
C ASP A 47 5.51 17.37 3.03
N SER A 48 6.16 17.06 1.89
CA SER A 48 7.34 17.80 1.38
C SER A 48 7.21 18.24 -0.08
N VAL A 49 7.62 19.49 -0.37
CA VAL A 49 7.09 20.29 -1.50
C VAL A 49 8.15 20.73 -2.51
N PRO A 50 8.15 20.16 -3.73
CA PRO A 50 8.66 20.80 -4.95
C PRO A 50 7.77 21.98 -5.38
N PRO A 51 8.34 23.10 -5.89
CA PRO A 51 7.59 24.34 -6.17
C PRO A 51 6.60 24.26 -7.35
N ASN A 52 6.52 23.12 -8.05
CA ASN A 52 5.60 22.84 -9.13
C ASN A 52 4.40 21.97 -8.72
N ILE A 53 4.26 21.62 -7.44
CA ILE A 53 3.15 20.83 -6.90
C ILE A 53 2.16 21.76 -6.17
N LYS A 54 0.85 21.52 -6.34
CA LYS A 54 -0.21 22.11 -5.54
C LYS A 54 -0.77 21.03 -4.62
N PHE A 55 -0.75 21.30 -3.32
CA PHE A 55 -1.35 20.43 -2.31
C PHE A 55 -2.79 20.90 -2.04
N GLU A 56 -3.71 19.94 -1.98
CA GLU A 56 -5.10 20.13 -1.60
C GLU A 56 -5.35 19.15 -0.44
N ILE A 57 -5.52 19.67 0.78
CA ILE A 57 -5.83 18.85 1.96
C ILE A 57 -7.34 18.61 1.94
N ASP A 58 -7.74 17.35 1.81
CA ASP A 58 -9.13 16.95 1.63
C ASP A 58 -9.41 15.62 2.36
N ASP A 59 -10.67 15.33 2.70
CA ASP A 59 -11.05 14.03 3.26
C ASP A 59 -11.41 13.07 2.12
N ILE A 60 -10.63 11.99 1.98
CA ILE A 60 -10.85 10.97 0.94
C ILE A 60 -12.24 10.32 0.99
N ASP A 61 -12.90 10.29 2.15
CA ASP A 61 -14.25 9.75 2.30
C ASP A 61 -15.34 10.76 1.89
N GLU A 62 -15.07 12.07 1.81
CA GLU A 62 -16.00 13.11 1.32
C GLU A 62 -16.07 13.19 -0.22
N ASP A 63 -17.09 13.86 -0.77
CA ASP A 63 -17.26 13.99 -2.21
C ASP A 63 -16.17 14.88 -2.83
N TRP A 64 -15.44 14.35 -3.82
CA TRP A 64 -14.34 15.06 -4.47
C TRP A 64 -14.88 16.18 -5.36
N THR A 65 -14.66 17.44 -4.95
CA THR A 65 -15.21 18.63 -5.63
C THR A 65 -14.24 19.29 -6.62
N TYR A 66 -13.22 18.56 -7.08
CA TYR A 66 -12.18 19.09 -7.96
C TYR A 66 -12.75 19.61 -9.29
N SER A 67 -12.39 20.85 -9.64
CA SER A 67 -12.90 21.52 -10.86
C SER A 67 -12.37 20.94 -12.19
N GLN A 68 -11.35 20.08 -12.13
CA GLN A 68 -10.74 19.40 -13.28
C GLN A 68 -10.27 18.00 -12.85
N PRO A 69 -10.26 17.00 -13.76
CA PRO A 69 -9.64 15.70 -13.49
C PRO A 69 -8.10 15.79 -13.40
N PHE A 70 -7.47 14.66 -13.09
CA PHE A 70 -6.03 14.45 -12.98
C PHE A 70 -5.50 13.51 -14.05
N ASP A 71 -4.24 13.64 -14.44
CA ASP A 71 -3.57 12.72 -15.36
C ASP A 71 -2.91 11.53 -14.64
N TYR A 72 -2.69 11.68 -13.34
CA TYR A 72 -2.13 10.66 -12.46
C TYR A 72 -2.66 10.86 -11.04
N ILE A 73 -3.12 9.78 -10.41
CA ILE A 73 -3.50 9.75 -9.00
C ILE A 73 -2.66 8.67 -8.32
N HIS A 74 -1.92 9.07 -7.29
CA HIS A 74 -1.08 8.19 -6.47
C HIS A 74 -1.66 8.07 -5.06
N SER A 75 -1.66 6.85 -4.54
CA SER A 75 -2.20 6.51 -3.23
C SER A 75 -1.26 5.53 -2.54
N ARG A 76 -0.93 5.77 -1.28
CA ARG A 76 0.06 5.00 -0.55
C ARG A 76 -0.36 4.78 0.91
N MET A 77 -0.23 3.54 1.39
CA MET A 77 -0.44 3.14 2.80
C MET A 77 -1.80 3.57 3.39
N MET A 78 -2.84 3.54 2.55
CA MET A 78 -4.19 3.99 2.84
C MET A 78 -5.10 2.90 3.45
N ASN A 79 -4.63 1.65 3.56
CA ASN A 79 -5.40 0.52 4.10
C ASN A 79 -5.92 0.75 5.53
N VAL A 80 -5.20 1.54 6.34
CA VAL A 80 -5.63 1.93 7.70
C VAL A 80 -6.56 3.15 7.75
N SER A 81 -6.79 3.82 6.61
CA SER A 81 -7.51 5.10 6.50
C SER A 81 -8.81 4.99 5.71
N VAL A 82 -8.80 4.28 4.58
CA VAL A 82 -9.96 4.14 3.65
C VAL A 82 -11.06 3.30 4.29
N LYS A 83 -12.25 3.88 4.49
CA LYS A 83 -13.41 3.16 5.04
C LYS A 83 -14.08 2.25 4.00
N ASN A 84 -14.11 2.67 2.73
CA ASN A 84 -14.74 1.92 1.64
C ASN A 84 -13.90 1.98 0.36
N TRP A 85 -13.11 0.93 0.14
CA TRP A 85 -12.23 0.80 -1.02
C TRP A 85 -12.96 0.78 -2.37
N SER A 86 -14.16 0.22 -2.46
CA SER A 86 -14.94 0.19 -3.72
C SER A 86 -15.41 1.59 -4.13
N GLU A 87 -15.82 2.42 -3.17
CA GLU A 87 -16.21 3.81 -3.43
C GLU A 87 -14.97 4.68 -3.69
N TYR A 88 -13.90 4.51 -2.90
CA TYR A 88 -12.64 5.23 -3.08
C TYR A 88 -12.02 4.99 -4.46
N ILE A 89 -11.92 3.73 -4.92
CA ILE A 89 -11.42 3.41 -6.26
C ILE A 89 -12.35 3.96 -7.36
N ARG A 90 -13.67 4.06 -7.12
CA ARG A 90 -14.59 4.73 -8.04
C ARG A 90 -14.33 6.23 -8.12
N LYS A 91 -14.16 6.93 -6.99
CA LYS A 91 -13.79 8.36 -6.97
C LYS A 91 -12.48 8.63 -7.72
N VAL A 92 -11.47 7.78 -7.52
CA VAL A 92 -10.19 7.85 -8.25
C VAL A 92 -10.43 7.71 -9.75
N PHE A 93 -11.23 6.74 -10.19
CA PHE A 93 -11.57 6.54 -11.62
C PHE A 93 -12.32 7.74 -12.22
N GLU A 94 -13.34 8.24 -11.54
CA GLU A 94 -14.20 9.35 -12.00
C GLU A 94 -13.44 10.68 -12.09
N ASN A 95 -12.35 10.83 -11.34
CA ASN A 95 -11.51 12.03 -11.33
C ASN A 95 -10.25 11.93 -12.20
N LEU A 96 -10.08 10.87 -12.99
CA LEU A 96 -8.98 10.74 -13.95
C LEU A 96 -9.35 11.27 -15.35
N THR A 97 -8.35 11.80 -16.06
CA THR A 97 -8.48 12.10 -17.49
C THR A 97 -8.58 10.79 -18.30
N PRO A 98 -9.25 10.79 -19.47
CA PRO A 98 -9.19 9.67 -20.41
C PRO A 98 -7.75 9.33 -20.80
N GLY A 99 -7.21 8.25 -20.23
CA GLY A 99 -5.83 7.79 -20.44
C GLY A 99 -4.88 8.09 -19.27
N GLY A 100 -5.39 8.69 -18.19
CA GLY A 100 -4.66 8.90 -16.94
C GLY A 100 -4.51 7.62 -16.12
N TYR A 101 -3.60 7.66 -15.14
CA TYR A 101 -3.14 6.49 -14.38
C TYR A 101 -3.54 6.57 -12.90
N ALA A 102 -3.86 5.41 -12.32
CA ALA A 102 -3.94 5.24 -10.87
C ALA A 102 -2.84 4.28 -10.39
N GLU A 103 -2.12 4.64 -9.33
CA GLU A 103 -1.13 3.77 -8.68
C GLU A 103 -1.40 3.68 -7.18
N PHE A 104 -1.66 2.45 -6.70
CA PHE A 104 -1.88 2.14 -5.29
C PHE A 104 -0.69 1.34 -4.74
N GLN A 105 -0.09 1.83 -3.66
CA GLN A 105 1.08 1.23 -3.01
C GLN A 105 0.77 0.95 -1.53
N ASP A 106 0.32 -0.26 -1.22
CA ASP A 106 -0.23 -0.59 0.09
C ASP A 106 0.18 -1.99 0.59
N VAL A 107 0.00 -2.24 1.89
CA VAL A 107 0.40 -3.50 2.55
C VAL A 107 -0.76 -4.21 3.23
N ASP A 108 -0.69 -5.53 3.26
CA ASP A 108 -1.58 -6.38 4.07
C ASP A 108 -1.25 -6.20 5.55
N VAL A 109 -2.25 -5.86 6.38
CA VAL A 109 -2.06 -5.71 7.83
C VAL A 109 -1.68 -7.04 8.52
N LEU A 110 -2.06 -8.17 7.91
CA LEU A 110 -1.67 -9.51 8.37
C LEU A 110 -0.35 -9.95 7.73
N MET A 111 0.75 -9.74 8.45
CA MET A 111 2.07 -10.27 8.07
C MET A 111 2.04 -11.78 7.79
N GLN A 112 2.83 -12.18 6.80
CA GLN A 112 2.94 -13.54 6.29
C GLN A 112 4.36 -14.10 6.49
N SER A 113 4.53 -15.40 6.24
CA SER A 113 5.81 -16.11 6.29
C SER A 113 5.75 -17.33 5.36
N ASP A 114 6.75 -17.51 4.49
CA ASP A 114 6.74 -18.58 3.48
C ASP A 114 7.13 -19.96 4.05
N ASP A 115 7.81 -19.99 5.20
CA ASP A 115 8.35 -21.20 5.81
C ASP A 115 7.69 -21.56 7.15
N ASN A 116 6.57 -20.91 7.48
CA ASN A 116 5.78 -21.10 8.70
C ASN A 116 6.55 -20.79 10.01
N THR A 117 7.60 -19.97 9.94
CA THR A 117 8.30 -19.49 11.15
C THR A 117 7.49 -18.47 11.94
N LEU A 118 6.59 -17.72 11.29
CA LEU A 118 5.51 -16.99 11.94
C LEU A 118 4.30 -17.92 12.12
N THR A 119 3.96 -18.22 13.37
CA THR A 119 2.81 -19.08 13.74
C THR A 119 1.75 -18.29 14.51
N GLU A 120 0.53 -18.85 14.62
CA GLU A 120 -0.57 -18.26 15.41
C GLU A 120 -0.27 -18.11 16.91
N ASP A 121 0.76 -18.78 17.44
CA ASP A 121 1.21 -18.61 18.83
C ASP A 121 1.97 -17.29 19.06
N HIS A 122 2.57 -16.72 18.02
CA HIS A 122 3.38 -15.51 18.11
C HIS A 122 2.51 -14.28 18.40
N ALA A 123 2.99 -13.41 19.29
CA ALA A 123 2.36 -12.13 19.59
C ALA A 123 2.29 -11.25 18.33
N LEU A 124 3.30 -11.30 17.45
CA LEU A 124 3.30 -10.57 16.18
C LEU A 124 2.12 -10.98 15.26
N ARG A 125 1.79 -12.27 15.22
CA ARG A 125 0.65 -12.78 14.44
C ARG A 125 -0.67 -12.37 15.07
N LYS A 126 -0.81 -12.56 16.38
CA LYS A 126 -1.96 -12.12 17.18
C LYS A 126 -2.23 -10.63 17.05
N TRP A 127 -1.18 -9.81 16.96
CA TRP A 127 -1.29 -8.35 16.80
C TRP A 127 -1.98 -7.96 15.49
N GLY A 128 -1.61 -8.56 14.35
CA GLY A 128 -2.28 -8.33 13.07
C GLY A 128 -3.76 -8.76 13.08
N VAL A 129 -4.08 -9.87 13.76
CA VAL A 129 -5.47 -10.34 13.95
C VAL A 129 -6.28 -9.37 14.82
N LEU A 130 -5.72 -8.92 15.95
CA LEU A 130 -6.36 -7.94 16.84
C LEU A 130 -6.55 -6.58 16.16
N LEU A 131 -5.60 -6.13 15.34
CA LEU A 131 -5.75 -4.94 14.52
C LEU A 131 -6.91 -5.08 13.53
N ALA A 132 -6.98 -6.20 12.78
CA ALA A 132 -8.06 -6.43 11.82
C ALA A 132 -9.44 -6.50 12.52
N GLN A 133 -9.54 -7.11 13.70
CA GLN A 133 -10.76 -7.10 14.52
C GLN A 133 -11.13 -5.67 14.95
N ALA A 134 -10.20 -4.93 15.55
CA ALA A 134 -10.45 -3.58 16.04
C ALA A 134 -10.85 -2.61 14.91
N ALA A 135 -10.24 -2.76 13.74
CA ALA A 135 -10.56 -1.97 12.55
C ALA A 135 -11.94 -2.31 11.98
N GLN A 136 -12.34 -3.58 12.00
CA GLN A 136 -13.71 -4.00 11.67
C GLN A 136 -14.73 -3.41 12.66
N GLU A 137 -14.45 -3.41 13.96
CA GLU A 137 -15.29 -2.77 14.98
C GLU A 137 -15.34 -1.24 14.85
N HIS A 138 -14.27 -0.61 14.37
CA HIS A 138 -14.21 0.82 14.07
C HIS A 138 -14.97 1.23 12.80
N GLY A 139 -15.27 0.27 11.91
CA GLY A 139 -15.90 0.51 10.61
C GLY A 139 -14.91 0.78 9.45
N THR A 140 -13.60 0.67 9.69
CA THR A 140 -12.54 0.80 8.67
C THR A 140 -11.97 -0.58 8.37
N ARG A 141 -12.73 -1.42 7.66
CA ARG A 141 -12.30 -2.79 7.39
C ARG A 141 -11.11 -2.78 6.41
N PHE A 142 -9.95 -3.23 6.90
CA PHE A 142 -8.77 -3.44 6.06
C PHE A 142 -9.07 -4.38 4.90
N ILE A 143 -8.50 -4.06 3.75
CA ILE A 143 -8.57 -4.87 2.55
C ILE A 143 -7.33 -5.76 2.44
N GLU A 144 -7.53 -6.97 1.93
CA GLU A 144 -6.45 -7.79 1.37
C GLU A 144 -6.00 -7.10 0.08
N THR A 145 -4.72 -6.74 -0.04
CA THR A 145 -4.21 -5.84 -1.10
C THR A 145 -4.32 -6.43 -2.51
N ASP A 146 -4.58 -7.73 -2.62
CA ASP A 146 -4.89 -8.42 -3.86
C ASP A 146 -6.29 -8.10 -4.42
N ARG A 147 -7.23 -7.72 -3.56
CA ARG A 147 -8.57 -7.28 -3.95
C ARG A 147 -8.56 -5.95 -4.70
N LEU A 148 -7.52 -5.14 -4.56
CA LEU A 148 -7.44 -3.81 -5.17
C LEU A 148 -7.54 -3.86 -6.69
N SER A 149 -6.85 -4.80 -7.34
CA SER A 149 -6.90 -4.97 -8.80
C SER A 149 -8.27 -5.42 -9.30
N HIS A 150 -8.92 -6.32 -8.56
CA HIS A 150 -10.29 -6.76 -8.84
C HIS A 150 -11.27 -5.58 -8.76
N LEU A 151 -11.17 -4.75 -7.71
CA LEU A 151 -11.99 -3.54 -7.58
C LEU A 151 -11.70 -2.50 -8.69
N MET A 152 -10.43 -2.33 -9.07
CA MET A 152 -10.07 -1.47 -10.20
C MET A 152 -10.70 -1.97 -11.51
N ALA A 153 -10.60 -3.26 -11.80
CA ALA A 153 -11.20 -3.86 -12.99
C ALA A 153 -12.75 -3.79 -12.98
N GLU A 154 -13.39 -3.96 -11.83
CA GLU A 154 -14.84 -3.81 -11.64
C GLU A 154 -15.34 -2.38 -11.93
N VAL A 155 -14.54 -1.37 -11.57
CA VAL A 155 -14.85 0.05 -11.81
C VAL A 155 -14.61 0.48 -13.26
N GLY A 156 -13.73 -0.21 -14.00
CA GLY A 156 -13.47 0.04 -15.42
C GLY A 156 -12.02 0.40 -15.78
N PHE A 157 -11.08 0.29 -14.83
CA PHE A 157 -9.66 0.30 -15.16
C PHE A 157 -9.31 -0.92 -16.03
N VAL A 158 -8.41 -0.74 -16.99
CA VAL A 158 -7.92 -1.79 -17.92
C VAL A 158 -6.40 -1.91 -17.83
N GLU A 159 -5.78 -2.97 -18.37
CA GLU A 159 -4.32 -3.24 -18.21
C GLU A 159 -3.81 -3.40 -16.76
N VAL A 160 -4.70 -3.36 -15.76
CA VAL A 160 -4.42 -3.59 -14.33
C VAL A 160 -3.48 -4.80 -14.16
N LYS A 161 -2.31 -4.57 -13.54
CA LYS A 161 -1.21 -5.52 -13.54
C LYS A 161 -0.33 -5.45 -12.30
N GLU A 162 -0.49 -6.38 -11.40
CA GLU A 162 0.05 -6.20 -10.06
C GLU A 162 1.53 -6.63 -9.96
N THR A 163 2.24 -6.04 -9.00
CA THR A 163 3.68 -6.29 -8.79
C THR A 163 3.90 -6.60 -7.31
N PRO A 164 4.07 -7.87 -6.92
CA PRO A 164 4.23 -8.26 -5.52
C PRO A 164 5.58 -7.84 -4.97
N PHE A 165 5.60 -7.29 -3.75
CA PHE A 165 6.80 -7.03 -2.97
C PHE A 165 6.67 -7.59 -1.56
N LYS A 166 7.81 -7.93 -0.96
CA LYS A 166 7.90 -8.38 0.43
C LYS A 166 8.82 -7.45 1.19
N TRP A 167 8.33 -6.87 2.29
CA TRP A 167 9.14 -6.11 3.22
C TRP A 167 9.43 -6.98 4.45
N PRO A 168 10.65 -7.50 4.62
CA PRO A 168 11.03 -8.29 5.79
C PRO A 168 10.80 -7.48 7.07
N THR A 169 10.29 -8.10 8.13
CA THR A 169 10.11 -7.38 9.41
C THR A 169 11.40 -7.17 10.19
N ASN A 170 12.49 -7.85 9.80
CA ASN A 170 13.83 -7.70 10.37
C ASN A 170 14.90 -8.22 9.39
N ARG A 171 16.15 -8.28 9.86
CA ARG A 171 17.38 -8.61 9.11
C ARG A 171 17.52 -10.11 8.70
N TRP A 172 16.44 -10.90 8.66
CA TRP A 172 16.50 -12.34 8.39
C TRP A 172 16.93 -12.67 6.95
N LEU A 173 16.54 -11.85 5.96
CA LEU A 173 17.09 -11.95 4.60
C LEU A 173 18.54 -11.43 4.57
N LYS A 174 19.43 -12.24 3.98
CA LYS A 174 20.89 -12.00 3.97
C LYS A 174 21.37 -11.07 2.87
N GLU A 175 20.61 -10.97 1.78
CA GLU A 175 20.95 -10.11 0.64
C GLU A 175 20.93 -8.64 1.05
N ARG A 176 21.91 -7.85 0.60
CA ARG A 176 22.13 -6.48 1.10
C ARG A 176 20.88 -5.60 1.01
N LYS A 177 20.19 -5.56 -0.14
CA LYS A 177 18.95 -4.77 -0.35
C LYS A 177 17.86 -5.19 0.63
N TYR A 178 17.58 -6.49 0.74
CA TYR A 178 16.52 -7.00 1.61
C TYR A 178 16.84 -6.92 3.11
N LYS A 179 18.11 -7.05 3.47
CA LYS A 179 18.57 -6.80 4.83
C LYS A 179 18.34 -5.35 5.22
N GLU A 180 18.71 -4.42 4.35
CA GLU A 180 18.50 -2.98 4.53
C GLU A 180 17.00 -2.64 4.61
N LEU A 181 16.17 -3.12 3.66
CA LEU A 181 14.70 -3.03 3.74
C LEU A 181 14.16 -3.56 5.07
N GLY A 182 14.70 -4.68 5.57
CA GLY A 182 14.31 -5.26 6.86
C GLY A 182 14.72 -4.42 8.08
N GLU A 183 15.71 -3.53 7.95
CA GLU A 183 16.09 -2.58 9.00
C GLU A 183 15.12 -1.39 9.02
N TRP A 184 14.83 -0.81 7.85
CA TRP A 184 13.88 0.30 7.71
C TRP A 184 12.44 -0.12 8.04
N SER A 185 12.00 -1.29 7.57
CA SER A 185 10.67 -1.83 7.87
C SER A 185 10.49 -2.14 9.36
N ASN A 186 11.54 -2.60 10.05
CA ASN A 186 11.49 -2.87 11.49
C ASN A 186 11.29 -1.59 12.31
N LEU A 187 12.00 -0.51 11.94
CA LEU A 187 11.86 0.81 12.58
C LEU A 187 10.46 1.39 12.36
N ASN A 188 10.04 1.53 11.10
CA ASN A 188 8.68 2.00 10.76
C ASN A 188 7.58 1.17 11.43
N THR A 189 7.74 -0.16 11.51
CA THR A 189 6.78 -1.01 12.23
C THR A 189 6.79 -0.73 13.73
N SER A 190 7.97 -0.58 14.35
CA SER A 190 8.11 -0.40 15.79
C SER A 190 7.45 0.88 16.29
N ASP A 191 7.53 1.96 15.52
CA ASP A 191 6.87 3.23 15.81
C ASP A 191 5.35 3.15 15.56
N LEU A 192 4.94 2.45 14.49
CA LEU A 192 3.54 2.18 14.17
C LEU A 192 2.83 1.35 15.27
N LEU A 193 3.54 0.45 15.95
CA LEU A 193 2.99 -0.41 17.00
C LEU A 193 2.26 0.38 18.08
N ASP A 194 2.89 1.41 18.66
CA ASP A 194 2.28 2.15 19.77
C ASP A 194 1.08 2.97 19.29
N GLY A 195 1.22 3.70 18.17
CA GLY A 195 0.19 4.59 17.64
C GLY A 195 -1.11 3.85 17.30
N LEU A 196 -1.03 2.82 16.44
CA LEU A 196 -2.22 2.06 16.03
C LEU A 196 -2.81 1.25 17.18
N SER A 197 -1.98 0.55 17.96
CA SER A 197 -2.50 -0.34 19.01
C SER A 197 -3.14 0.42 20.16
N MET A 198 -2.55 1.56 20.57
CA MET A 198 -3.16 2.42 21.59
C MET A 198 -4.49 2.99 21.10
N ALA A 199 -4.56 3.47 19.85
CA ALA A 199 -5.78 4.02 19.30
C ALA A 199 -6.88 2.96 19.15
N LEU A 200 -6.58 1.81 18.55
CA LEU A 200 -7.58 0.80 18.19
C LEU A 200 -7.93 -0.14 19.35
N PHE A 201 -6.95 -0.65 20.12
CA PHE A 201 -7.25 -1.66 21.14
C PHE A 201 -7.94 -1.04 22.37
N THR A 202 -7.65 0.22 22.72
CA THR A 202 -8.32 0.88 23.84
C THR A 202 -9.74 1.35 23.49
N ARG A 203 -9.98 1.80 22.24
CA ARG A 203 -11.27 2.36 21.81
C ARG A 203 -12.26 1.31 21.31
N CYS A 204 -11.78 0.25 20.67
CA CYS A 204 -12.62 -0.81 20.09
C CYS A 204 -12.63 -2.05 20.99
N LEU A 205 -11.44 -2.63 21.24
CA LEU A 205 -11.32 -3.88 22.00
C LEU A 205 -11.48 -3.71 23.54
N GLY A 206 -11.58 -2.48 24.04
CA GLY A 206 -11.77 -2.17 25.46
C GLY A 206 -10.56 -2.43 26.36
N TRP A 207 -9.35 -2.58 25.79
CA TRP A 207 -8.12 -2.82 26.57
C TRP A 207 -7.69 -1.59 27.35
N THR A 208 -7.06 -1.79 28.51
CA THR A 208 -6.34 -0.73 29.22
C THR A 208 -5.03 -0.37 28.50
N PRO A 209 -4.54 0.88 28.61
CA PRO A 209 -3.22 1.25 28.08
C PRO A 209 -2.08 0.36 28.60
N GLU A 210 -2.21 -0.14 29.84
CA GLU A 210 -1.25 -1.04 30.48
C GLU A 210 -1.22 -2.41 29.80
N GLU A 211 -2.37 -3.02 29.51
CA GLU A 211 -2.47 -4.27 28.76
C GLU A 211 -1.88 -4.14 27.35
N VAL A 212 -2.15 -3.03 26.66
CA VAL A 212 -1.55 -2.73 25.34
C VAL A 212 -0.02 -2.68 25.44
N ARG A 213 0.55 -1.93 26.40
CA ARG A 213 2.01 -1.85 26.57
C ARG A 213 2.64 -3.21 26.87
N VAL A 214 2.02 -4.01 27.74
CA VAL A 214 2.51 -5.35 28.09
C VAL A 214 2.52 -6.26 26.87
N PHE A 215 1.42 -6.31 26.11
CA PHE A 215 1.35 -7.11 24.88
C PHE A 215 2.38 -6.68 23.83
N LEU A 216 2.59 -5.37 23.65
CA LEU A 216 3.57 -4.84 22.70
C LEU A 216 5.03 -5.14 23.09
N ILE A 217 5.34 -5.61 24.31
CA ILE A 217 6.67 -6.14 24.64
C ILE A 217 6.90 -7.47 23.93
N ASP A 218 5.91 -8.36 23.92
CA ASP A 218 5.99 -9.65 23.24
C ASP A 218 5.95 -9.48 21.71
N VAL A 219 5.11 -8.57 21.20
CA VAL A 219 5.08 -8.22 19.76
C VAL A 219 6.45 -7.73 19.28
N ARG A 220 7.11 -6.82 20.02
CA ARG A 220 8.47 -6.36 19.68
C ARG A 220 9.52 -7.46 19.79
N ARG A 221 9.37 -8.42 20.71
CA ARG A 221 10.28 -9.56 20.82
C ARG A 221 10.23 -10.43 19.56
N ASP A 222 9.02 -10.71 19.06
CA ASP A 222 8.81 -11.49 17.85
C ASP A 222 9.25 -10.73 16.59
N LEU A 223 8.90 -9.44 16.49
CA LEU A 223 9.30 -8.55 15.39
C LEU A 223 10.82 -8.52 15.20
N ASN A 224 11.57 -8.48 16.30
CA ASN A 224 13.03 -8.42 16.32
C ASN A 224 13.72 -9.80 16.35
N ASN A 225 12.97 -10.90 16.29
CA ASN A 225 13.53 -12.25 16.30
C ASN A 225 13.96 -12.66 14.88
N PRO A 226 15.26 -12.82 14.58
CA PRO A 226 15.72 -13.20 13.24
C PRO A 226 15.40 -14.65 12.85
N LYS A 227 14.75 -15.42 13.73
CA LYS A 227 14.18 -16.75 13.43
C LYS A 227 12.71 -16.69 12.99
N VAL A 228 12.05 -15.53 13.11
CA VAL A 228 10.69 -15.29 12.63
C VAL A 228 10.84 -14.59 11.28
N HIS A 229 10.72 -15.36 10.19
CA HIS A 229 10.85 -14.88 8.82
C HIS A 229 9.52 -14.29 8.35
N ALA A 230 9.06 -13.27 9.08
CA ALA A 230 7.85 -12.54 8.75
C ALA A 230 8.14 -11.42 7.74
N TYR A 231 7.15 -11.11 6.92
CA TYR A 231 7.16 -9.97 6.02
C TYR A 231 5.78 -9.32 5.92
N TRP A 232 5.76 -8.02 5.65
CA TRP A 232 4.59 -7.34 5.10
C TRP A 232 4.48 -7.72 3.64
N SER A 233 3.30 -8.22 3.23
CA SER A 233 3.00 -8.46 1.82
C SER A 233 2.46 -7.16 1.23
N MET A 234 3.10 -6.66 0.18
CA MET A 234 2.53 -5.67 -0.71
C MET A 234 2.08 -6.41 -1.95
N TYR A 235 0.75 -6.61 -2.06
CA TYR A 235 0.05 -7.35 -3.12
C TYR A 235 0.24 -8.90 -3.14
N TYR A 236 -0.81 -9.67 -3.51
CA TYR A 236 -0.80 -11.15 -3.50
C TYR A 236 -1.71 -11.87 -4.53
N SER A 237 -1.18 -12.52 -5.58
CA SER A 237 -2.01 -13.47 -6.37
C SER A 237 -1.78 -14.93 -5.93
N PRO A 238 -2.78 -15.62 -5.35
CA PRO A 238 -2.68 -17.05 -5.06
C PRO A 238 -2.88 -17.88 -6.34
N ASN A 239 -1.80 -18.16 -7.09
CA ASN A 239 -1.55 -19.42 -7.84
C ASN A 239 -0.49 -19.28 -8.97
N ARG A 240 0.82 -19.49 -8.68
CA ARG A 240 1.72 -20.28 -9.58
C ARG A 240 3.08 -20.63 -8.96
N SER A 241 3.67 -21.69 -9.51
CA SER A 241 4.95 -22.30 -9.09
C SER A 241 6.15 -21.37 -9.21
N LEU A 242 7.08 -21.49 -8.24
CA LEU A 242 8.43 -20.90 -8.25
C LEU A 242 9.28 -21.42 -9.42
N SER A 243 9.23 -20.72 -10.56
CA SER A 243 10.31 -20.73 -11.56
C SER A 243 10.11 -19.59 -12.56
N GLN A 244 11.09 -18.66 -12.61
CA GLN A 244 11.21 -17.46 -13.46
C GLN A 244 10.73 -16.15 -12.79
N CYS A 245 11.68 -15.43 -12.18
CA CYS A 245 11.58 -13.98 -12.05
C CYS A 245 11.87 -13.33 -13.41
N THR A 246 10.89 -12.59 -13.93
CA THR A 246 11.03 -11.59 -15.00
C THR A 246 10.04 -10.47 -14.71
N ASP A 247 10.44 -9.21 -14.96
CA ASP A 247 9.91 -7.98 -14.37
C ASP A 247 8.48 -7.52 -14.79
N THR A 248 8.09 -6.31 -14.33
CA THR A 248 7.05 -5.38 -14.88
C THR A 248 5.62 -5.61 -14.32
N LEU A 249 4.72 -4.67 -13.92
CA LEU A 249 4.62 -3.20 -13.64
C LEU A 249 3.09 -2.82 -13.64
N LEU A 250 2.50 -2.12 -12.66
CA LEU A 250 1.06 -1.72 -12.71
C LEU A 250 0.84 -0.45 -13.54
N VAL A 251 0.03 -0.57 -14.61
CA VAL A 251 -0.15 0.43 -15.68
C VAL A 251 -1.59 0.32 -16.19
N VAL A 252 -2.28 1.44 -16.43
CA VAL A 252 -3.66 1.44 -16.95
C VAL A 252 -3.86 2.50 -18.02
N GLN A 253 -4.14 2.09 -19.27
CA GLN A 253 -4.60 3.00 -20.33
C GLN A 253 -6.10 2.86 -20.62
N PHE A 254 -6.92 3.82 -20.16
CA PHE A 254 -8.35 3.90 -20.49
C PHE A 254 -8.63 3.90 -22.01
N THR A 255 -9.63 3.12 -22.45
CA THR A 255 -10.18 3.17 -23.82
C THR A 255 -11.67 3.50 -23.82
N GLY A 256 -11.98 4.80 -23.83
CA GLY A 256 -13.34 5.29 -24.04
C GLY A 256 -13.72 5.32 -25.52
N GLY A 257 -14.65 4.45 -25.93
CA GLY A 257 -15.42 4.63 -27.17
C GLY A 257 -14.95 3.87 -28.41
N SER A 258 -15.59 2.72 -28.65
CA SER A 258 -15.82 2.10 -29.97
C SER A 258 -14.65 1.96 -30.96
N LEU A 259 -13.72 1.05 -30.67
CA LEU A 259 -13.09 0.19 -31.70
C LEU A 259 -13.09 -1.24 -31.15
N THR A 260 -13.54 -2.20 -31.96
CA THR A 260 -13.62 -3.61 -31.53
C THR A 260 -12.29 -4.32 -31.74
N PHE A 261 -12.07 -5.43 -31.03
CA PHE A 261 -10.89 -6.29 -31.21
C PHE A 261 -10.66 -6.75 -32.68
N ARG A 262 -11.72 -6.77 -33.50
CA ARG A 262 -11.62 -7.05 -34.95
C ARG A 262 -10.95 -5.94 -35.76
N ASP A 263 -11.10 -4.69 -35.34
CA ASP A 263 -10.56 -3.52 -36.05
C ASP A 263 -9.02 -3.40 -35.88
N TRP A 264 -8.47 -4.03 -34.84
CA TRP A 264 -7.03 -4.10 -34.58
C TRP A 264 -6.31 -5.14 -35.46
N MET A 265 -6.89 -6.34 -35.66
CA MET A 265 -6.24 -7.38 -36.48
C MET A 265 -6.19 -7.05 -37.98
N GLY A 266 -7.09 -6.22 -38.50
CA GLY A 266 -7.19 -5.90 -39.93
C GLY A 266 -6.01 -5.14 -40.56
N ARG A 267 -4.97 -4.80 -39.79
CA ARG A 267 -3.77 -4.10 -40.28
C ARG A 267 -2.49 -4.93 -40.36
N TYR A 268 -2.52 -6.20 -39.94
CA TYR A 268 -1.33 -7.07 -39.92
C TYR A 268 -1.39 -8.28 -40.85
N LEU A 269 -2.49 -8.49 -41.57
CA LEU A 269 -2.62 -9.57 -42.57
C LEU A 269 -3.29 -9.04 -43.85
N GLN A 270 -2.50 -9.02 -44.93
CA GLN A 270 -2.95 -9.55 -46.22
C GLN A 270 -2.76 -11.07 -46.18
#